data_AF-A0A257W9E1-F1
#
_entry.id   AF-A0A257W9E1-F1
#
_cell.length_a   1.000
_cell.length_b   1.000
_cell.length_c   1.000
_cell.angle_alpha   90.00
_cell.angle_beta   90.00
_cell.angle_gamma   90.00
#
_symmetry.space_group_name_H-M   'P 1'
#
loop_
_entity.id
_entity.type
_entity.pdbx_description
1 polymer ?
#
loop_
_entity_poly.entity_id
_entity_poly.type
_entity_poly.pdbx_seq_one_letter_code
_entity_poly.pdbx_strand_id
1 'polypeptide(L)'
;MATVNRKPEPLFLAPSRANCPVCGKPSYSSAGIHPQCAMLAADQVHLTRLKARQPTVVHPVVSSLKRHEKRCPRCETILHVRKHKCDCGYAFPTSARRECDLDG
;
A
#
# COMPACT_ATOMS: atom_id res chain seq x y z
N MET A 1 58.67 -14.19 -2.19
CA MET A 1 57.95 -15.31 -2.84
C MET A 1 56.69 -15.59 -2.04
N ALA A 2 55.50 -15.34 -2.59
CA ALA A 2 54.24 -15.51 -1.86
C ALA A 2 53.87 -16.99 -1.78
N THR A 3 53.79 -17.55 -0.56
CA THR A 3 53.35 -18.92 -0.32
C THR A 3 51.84 -19.00 -0.50
N VAL A 4 51.40 -19.76 -1.51
CA VAL A 4 49.98 -20.02 -1.79
C VAL A 4 49.46 -20.96 -0.69
N ASN A 5 48.72 -20.41 0.28
CA ASN A 5 47.96 -21.21 1.23
C ASN A 5 46.82 -21.94 0.51
N ARG A 6 47.05 -23.19 0.09
CA ARG A 6 46.00 -24.06 -0.45
C ARG A 6 45.31 -24.76 0.72
N LYS A 7 43.99 -24.59 0.85
CA LYS A 7 43.20 -25.34 1.83
C LYS A 7 43.30 -26.84 1.52
N PRO A 8 43.54 -27.70 2.53
CA PRO A 8 43.58 -29.15 2.31
C PRO A 8 42.23 -29.65 1.80
N GLU A 9 42.27 -30.71 1.01
CA GLU A 9 41.07 -31.36 0.50
C GLU A 9 40.25 -31.90 1.69
N PRO A 10 38.94 -31.62 1.75
CA PRO A 10 38.12 -32.10 2.84
C PRO A 10 38.08 -33.63 2.85
N LEU A 11 38.37 -34.22 4.02
CA LEU A 11 38.35 -35.68 4.21
C LEU A 11 36.96 -36.31 4.01
N PHE A 12 35.90 -35.50 4.03
CA PHE A 12 34.52 -35.94 3.88
C PHE A 12 33.80 -35.13 2.81
N LEU A 13 33.12 -35.84 1.92
CA LEU A 13 32.17 -35.25 0.98
C LEU A 13 31.01 -34.64 1.77
N ALA A 14 30.70 -33.37 1.53
CA ALA A 14 29.55 -32.75 2.16
C ALA A 14 28.26 -33.46 1.72
N PRO A 15 27.34 -33.81 2.65
CA PRO A 15 26.09 -34.44 2.29
C PRO A 15 25.28 -33.52 1.38
N SER A 16 24.73 -34.07 0.29
CA SER A 16 23.85 -33.33 -0.61
C SER A 16 22.58 -32.95 0.15
N ARG A 17 22.37 -31.66 0.34
CA ARG A 17 21.18 -31.14 1.02
C ARG A 17 20.07 -30.93 0.00
N ALA A 18 18.83 -31.24 0.37
CA ALA A 18 17.67 -30.90 -0.45
C ALA A 18 17.54 -29.37 -0.58
N ASN A 19 17.18 -28.90 -1.77
CA ASN A 19 16.91 -27.48 -2.00
C ASN A 19 15.51 -27.13 -1.51
N CYS A 20 15.39 -25.98 -0.85
CA CYS A 20 14.14 -25.43 -0.38
C CYS A 20 13.23 -25.09 -1.58
N PRO A 21 11.97 -25.58 -1.62
CA PRO A 21 11.07 -25.35 -2.75
C PRO A 21 10.59 -23.89 -2.86
N VAL A 22 10.75 -23.09 -1.80
CA VAL A 22 10.31 -21.69 -1.76
C VAL A 22 11.38 -20.73 -2.28
N CYS A 23 12.66 -20.98 -1.94
CA CYS A 23 13.76 -20.05 -2.25
C CYS A 23 14.89 -20.66 -3.08
N GLY A 24 14.86 -21.96 -3.37
CA GLY A 24 15.85 -22.67 -4.19
C GLY A 24 17.19 -22.95 -3.51
N LYS A 25 17.42 -22.46 -2.29
CA LYS A 25 18.67 -22.63 -1.54
C LYS A 25 18.68 -23.95 -0.76
N PRO A 26 19.85 -24.55 -0.49
CA PRO A 26 19.93 -25.77 0.31
C PRO A 26 19.29 -25.56 1.68
N SER A 27 18.37 -26.44 2.05
CA SER A 27 17.72 -26.45 3.35
C SER A 27 18.59 -27.19 4.37
N TYR A 28 18.63 -26.65 5.59
CA TYR A 28 19.25 -27.34 6.73
C TYR A 28 18.24 -28.17 7.53
N SER A 29 16.94 -28.05 7.22
CA SER A 29 15.89 -28.81 7.89
C SER A 29 15.80 -30.22 7.30
N SER A 30 15.45 -31.21 8.14
CA SER A 30 15.16 -32.58 7.71
C SER A 30 14.03 -32.65 6.68
N ALA A 31 13.04 -31.77 6.80
CA ALA A 31 11.91 -31.67 5.88
C ALA A 31 12.25 -31.01 4.52
N GLY A 32 13.49 -30.55 4.31
CA GLY A 32 13.89 -29.93 3.04
C GLY A 32 13.36 -28.51 2.81
N ILE A 33 12.66 -27.89 3.78
CA ILE A 33 12.17 -26.50 3.72
C ILE A 33 12.69 -25.67 4.89
N HIS A 34 13.09 -24.40 4.67
CA HIS A 34 13.51 -23.52 5.77
C HIS A 34 12.33 -23.16 6.67
N PRO A 35 12.53 -22.97 7.99
CA PRO A 35 11.44 -22.62 8.90
C PRO A 35 10.66 -21.37 8.47
N GLN A 36 11.35 -20.30 8.07
CA GLN A 36 10.67 -19.09 7.57
C GLN A 36 9.93 -19.34 6.24
N CYS A 37 10.49 -20.19 5.37
CA CYS A 37 9.86 -20.55 4.10
C CYS A 37 8.60 -21.41 4.31
N ALA A 38 8.60 -22.29 5.32
CA ALA A 38 7.45 -23.11 5.67
C ALA A 38 6.28 -22.25 6.19
N MET A 39 6.57 -21.24 7.02
CA MET A 39 5.56 -20.28 7.47
C MET A 39 4.96 -19.50 6.29
N LEU A 40 5.79 -18.97 5.39
CA LEU A 40 5.31 -18.27 4.20
C LEU A 40 4.43 -19.16 3.31
N ALA A 41 4.80 -20.42 3.12
CA ALA A 41 4.00 -21.37 2.34
C ALA A 41 2.64 -21.64 3.00
N ALA A 42 2.59 -21.76 4.33
CA ALA A 42 1.33 -21.92 5.07
C ALA A 42 0.43 -20.68 4.94
N ASP A 43 1.01 -19.48 5.04
CA ASP A 43 0.28 -18.21 4.98
C ASP A 43 -0.31 -17.95 3.58
N GLN A 44 0.32 -18.42 2.51
CA GLN A 44 -0.21 -18.27 1.14
C GLN A 44 -1.62 -18.84 0.98
N VAL A 45 -1.92 -19.97 1.63
CA VAL A 45 -3.26 -20.59 1.60
C VAL A 45 -4.28 -19.69 2.29
N HIS A 46 -3.91 -19.07 3.41
CA HIS A 46 -4.78 -18.16 4.12
C HIS A 46 -5.01 -16.86 3.33
N LEU A 47 -3.95 -16.28 2.77
CA LEU A 47 -3.99 -15.04 1.99
C LEU A 47 -4.81 -15.19 0.70
N THR A 48 -4.70 -16.31 0.00
CA THR A 48 -5.51 -16.59 -1.20
C THR A 48 -7.00 -16.65 -0.87
N ARG A 49 -7.37 -17.30 0.24
CA ARG A 49 -8.76 -17.34 0.72
C ARG A 49 -9.29 -15.96 1.10
N LEU A 50 -8.48 -15.14 1.77
CA LEU A 50 -8.85 -13.77 2.12
C LEU A 50 -9.02 -12.89 0.87
N LYS A 51 -8.11 -12.99 -0.10
CA LYS A 51 -8.20 -12.25 -1.37
C LYS A 51 -9.46 -12.62 -2.16
N ALA A 52 -9.81 -13.91 -2.23
CA ALA A 52 -11.04 -14.36 -2.91
C ALA A 52 -12.32 -13.85 -2.25
N ARG A 53 -12.26 -13.48 -0.97
CA ARG A 53 -13.40 -12.98 -0.19
C ARG A 53 -13.46 -11.47 -0.10
N GLN A 54 -12.43 -10.75 -0.53
CA GLN A 54 -12.51 -9.30 -0.57
C GLN A 54 -13.47 -8.90 -1.70
N PRO A 55 -14.64 -8.30 -1.39
CA PRO A 55 -15.37 -7.62 -2.43
C PRO A 55 -14.42 -6.56 -2.99
N THR A 56 -14.27 -6.53 -4.31
CA THR A 56 -13.63 -5.40 -4.98
C THR A 56 -14.48 -4.19 -4.64
N VAL A 57 -14.10 -3.45 -3.59
CA VAL A 57 -14.67 -2.13 -3.32
C VAL A 57 -14.09 -1.25 -4.42
N VAL A 58 -14.68 -1.37 -5.61
CA VAL A 58 -14.52 -0.41 -6.68
C VAL A 58 -15.20 0.83 -6.15
N HIS A 59 -14.45 1.65 -5.41
CA HIS A 59 -14.91 2.99 -5.11
C HIS A 59 -15.15 3.63 -6.47
N PRO A 60 -16.42 3.92 -6.83
CA PRO A 60 -16.67 4.49 -8.13
C PRO A 60 -15.91 5.81 -8.16
N VAL A 61 -15.01 5.94 -9.14
CA VAL A 61 -14.31 7.19 -9.44
C VAL A 61 -15.34 8.11 -10.08
N VAL A 62 -16.37 8.47 -9.31
CA VAL A 62 -17.27 9.54 -9.68
C VAL A 62 -16.51 10.81 -9.37
N SER A 63 -16.31 11.61 -10.40
CA SER A 63 -15.79 12.97 -10.47
C SER A 63 -16.59 13.95 -9.59
N SER A 64 -16.77 13.62 -8.33
CA SER A 64 -17.51 14.38 -7.35
C SER A 64 -16.50 15.03 -6.42
N LEU A 65 -16.49 16.36 -6.41
CA LEU A 65 -15.76 17.14 -5.41
C LEU A 65 -15.96 16.52 -4.03
N LYS A 66 -14.91 16.47 -3.20
CA LYS A 66 -15.08 16.01 -1.83
C LYS A 66 -16.12 16.90 -1.15
N ARG A 67 -16.82 16.38 -0.13
CA ARG A 67 -17.80 17.14 0.68
C ARG A 67 -17.29 18.51 1.14
N HIS A 68 -15.98 18.67 1.32
CA HIS A 68 -15.33 19.87 1.82
C HIS A 68 -14.67 20.72 0.71
N GLU A 69 -14.98 20.44 -0.55
CA GLU A 69 -14.47 21.15 -1.72
C GLU A 69 -15.61 21.86 -2.45
N LYS A 70 -15.33 23.07 -2.94
CA LYS A 70 -16.21 23.85 -3.81
C LYS A 70 -15.42 24.40 -4.99
N ARG A 71 -16.06 24.56 -6.15
CA ARG A 71 -15.44 25.12 -7.36
C ARG A 71 -15.73 26.62 -7.45
N CYS A 72 -14.72 27.43 -7.75
CA CYS A 72 -14.92 28.86 -8.03
C CYS A 72 -15.62 29.04 -9.39
N PRO A 73 -16.66 29.88 -9.50
CA PRO A 73 -17.35 30.11 -10.79
C PRO A 73 -16.55 30.98 -11.76
N ARG A 74 -15.49 31.66 -11.32
CA ARG A 74 -14.67 32.54 -12.18
C ARG A 74 -13.45 31.85 -12.77
N CYS A 75 -12.70 31.12 -11.94
CA CYS A 75 -11.42 30.52 -12.33
C CYS A 75 -11.43 28.99 -12.24
N GLU A 76 -12.58 28.39 -11.91
CA GLU A 76 -12.78 26.95 -11.77
C GLU A 76 -11.83 26.23 -10.80
N THR A 77 -11.11 26.98 -9.98
CA THR A 77 -10.21 26.43 -8.97
C THR A 77 -11.02 25.73 -7.88
N ILE A 78 -10.58 24.53 -7.52
CA ILE A 78 -11.14 23.77 -6.41
C ILE A 78 -10.57 24.33 -5.11
N LEU A 79 -11.45 24.83 -4.25
CA LEU A 79 -11.11 25.43 -2.97
C LEU A 79 -11.81 24.69 -1.84
N HIS A 80 -11.26 24.80 -0.64
CA HIS A 80 -11.94 24.32 0.55
C HIS A 80 -13.23 25.12 0.82
N VAL A 81 -14.30 24.46 1.25
CA VAL A 81 -15.62 25.09 1.50
C VAL A 81 -15.56 26.29 2.45
N ARG A 82 -14.61 26.28 3.40
CA ARG A 82 -14.37 27.36 4.38
C ARG A 82 -13.67 28.61 3.81
N LYS A 83 -13.05 28.55 2.63
CA LYS A 83 -12.45 29.75 2.02
C LYS A 83 -13.56 30.68 1.53
N HIS A 84 -13.67 31.86 2.13
CA HIS A 84 -14.69 32.86 1.76
C HIS A 84 -14.31 33.68 0.53
N LYS A 85 -13.02 33.73 0.18
CA LYS A 85 -12.51 34.40 -1.01
C LYS A 85 -11.63 33.43 -1.81
N CYS A 86 -11.77 33.46 -3.13
CA CYS A 86 -10.83 32.83 -4.05
C CYS A 86 -9.67 33.78 -4.33
N ASP A 87 -8.52 33.23 -4.70
CA ASP A 87 -7.34 33.99 -5.11
C ASP A 87 -7.61 34.85 -6.37
N CYS A 88 -8.62 34.50 -7.18
CA CYS A 88 -9.11 35.33 -8.29
C CYS A 88 -9.96 36.56 -7.85
N GLY A 89 -10.13 36.77 -6.54
CA GLY A 89 -10.91 37.86 -5.98
C GLY A 89 -12.42 37.59 -5.86
N TYR A 90 -12.91 36.43 -6.30
CA TYR A 90 -14.32 36.07 -6.13
C TYR A 90 -14.65 35.80 -4.65
N ALA A 91 -15.66 36.50 -4.11
CA ALA A 91 -16.19 36.27 -2.77
C ALA A 91 -17.37 35.29 -2.83
N PHE A 92 -17.31 34.22 -2.06
CA PHE A 92 -18.40 33.25 -1.96
C PHE A 92 -19.48 33.78 -1.01
N PRO A 93 -20.77 33.64 -1.35
CA PRO A 93 -21.85 34.04 -0.45
C PRO A 93 -21.74 33.21 0.83
N THR A 94 -21.57 33.88 1.96
CA THR A 94 -21.71 33.23 3.27
C THR A 94 -23.19 33.00 3.47
N SER A 95 -23.62 31.74 3.56
CA SER A 95 -24.92 31.39 4.13
C SER A 95 -24.89 31.65 5.65
N ALA A 96 -24.60 32.89 6.04
CA ALA A 96 -25.13 33.42 7.27
C ALA A 96 -26.66 33.48 7.09
N ARG A 97 -27.37 33.25 8.19
CA ARG A 97 -28.82 33.02 8.26
C ARG A 97 -29.62 33.96 7.35
N ARG A 98 -30.77 33.49 6.86
CA ARG A 98 -31.86 34.37 6.44
C ARG A 98 -32.20 35.25 7.65
N GLU A 99 -31.63 36.45 7.70
CA GLU A 99 -32.18 37.55 8.49
C GLU A 99 -33.45 37.95 7.74
N CYS A 100 -34.59 37.58 8.30
CA CYS A 100 -35.87 38.08 7.86
C CYS A 100 -35.97 39.52 8.39
N ASP A 101 -35.51 40.50 7.63
CA ASP A 101 -35.84 41.90 7.86
C ASP A 101 -37.31 42.10 7.49
N LEU A 102 -38.18 41.84 8.48
CA LEU A 102 -39.51 42.42 8.61
C LEU A 102 -39.39 43.68 9.47
N ASP A 103 -40.12 44.71 9.03
CA ASP A 103 -40.18 46.11 9.43
C ASP A 103 -40.00 46.48 10.92
N GLY A 104 -39.43 47.68 11.12
CA GLY A 104 -39.46 48.47 12.35
C GLY A 104 -39.04 49.91 12.10
#